data_AF-A0A124HAY1-F1
#
_entry.id   AF-A0A124HAY1-F1
#
_cell.length_a   1.000
_cell.length_b   1.000
_cell.length_c   1.000
_cell.angle_alpha   90.00
_cell.angle_beta   90.00
_cell.angle_gamma   90.00
#
_symmetry.space_group_name_H-M   'P 1'
#
loop_
_entity.id
_entity.type
_entity.pdbx_description
1 polymer ?
#
loop_
_entity_poly.entity_id
_entity_poly.type
_entity_poly.pdbx_seq_one_letter_code
_entity_poly.pdbx_strand_id
1 'polypeptide(L)'
;MTGTTTPRPVHDEHHSVGELVGQATEQVSRLVRQEVALAKEELAEKGRRAGKGGGLLGAAGAFAYAGLLALAGTATAALALVLSVWASALIVTAVLFVIAAVLAAVGRAHLRRATPPTPEEALGSVKADVEEIRERAHR
;
A
#
# COMPACT_ATOMS: atom_id res chain seq x y z
N MET A 1 47.18 -26.91 64.90
CA MET A 1 45.79 -26.42 64.95
C MET A 1 45.85 -24.90 65.03
N THR A 2 45.81 -24.21 63.88
CA THR A 2 45.57 -22.75 63.78
C THR A 2 45.29 -22.42 62.32
N GLY A 3 44.00 -22.31 61.98
CA GLY A 3 43.54 -21.86 60.67
C GLY A 3 43.53 -20.33 60.61
N THR A 4 44.06 -19.77 59.53
CA THR A 4 43.95 -18.34 59.21
C THR A 4 42.81 -18.14 58.23
N THR A 5 41.61 -17.86 58.74
CA THR A 5 40.46 -17.44 57.93
C THR A 5 40.61 -15.97 57.59
N THR A 6 41.28 -15.67 56.47
CA THR A 6 41.28 -14.32 55.88
C THR A 6 39.86 -14.00 55.38
N PRO A 7 39.21 -12.92 55.83
CA PRO A 7 37.91 -12.56 55.29
C PRO A 7 38.11 -12.08 53.85
N ARG A 8 37.57 -12.80 52.86
CA ARG A 8 37.36 -12.23 51.53
C ARG A 8 36.38 -11.07 51.71
N PRO A 9 36.64 -9.87 51.15
CA PRO A 9 35.60 -8.88 51.02
C PRO A 9 34.52 -9.48 50.12
N VAL A 10 33.39 -9.83 50.72
CA VAL A 10 32.16 -10.09 49.99
C VAL A 10 31.79 -8.71 49.45
N HIS A 11 31.98 -8.47 48.15
CA HIS A 11 31.27 -7.39 47.51
C HIS A 11 29.79 -7.76 47.68
N ASP A 12 29.09 -7.04 48.55
CA ASP A 12 27.64 -7.07 48.59
C ASP A 12 27.15 -6.58 47.22
N GLU A 13 26.91 -7.52 46.31
CA GLU A 13 26.26 -7.30 45.01
C GLU A 13 24.78 -6.98 45.20
N HIS A 14 24.46 -6.05 46.10
CA HIS A 14 23.19 -5.35 46.06
C HIS A 14 23.29 -4.32 44.96
N HIS A 15 23.06 -4.76 43.71
CA HIS A 15 22.87 -3.84 42.59
C HIS A 15 21.93 -2.73 43.03
N SER A 16 22.44 -1.50 43.01
CA SER A 16 21.66 -0.33 43.37
C SER A 16 20.43 -0.26 42.46
N VAL A 17 19.28 0.13 43.01
CA VAL A 17 18.05 0.34 42.22
C VAL A 17 18.31 1.28 41.04
N GLY A 18 19.23 2.24 41.19
CA GLY A 18 19.67 3.12 40.10
C GLY A 18 20.42 2.41 38.97
N GLU A 19 21.18 1.35 39.28
CA GLU A 19 21.93 0.55 38.30
C GLU A 19 20.99 -0.36 37.49
N LEU A 20 19.99 -0.96 38.16
CA LEU A 20 18.94 -1.75 37.50
C LEU A 20 18.05 -0.90 36.58
N VAL A 21 17.69 0.31 37.01
CA VAL A 21 16.93 1.27 36.18
C VAL A 21 17.76 1.72 34.97
N GLY A 22 19.07 1.95 35.14
CA GLY A 22 20.00 2.23 34.05
C GLY A 22 20.03 1.09 33.03
N GLN A 23 20.22 -0.15 33.50
CA GLN A 23 20.22 -1.34 32.64
C GLN A 23 18.88 -1.58 31.93
N ALA A 24 17.75 -1.36 32.59
CA ALA A 24 16.43 -1.49 31.99
C ALA A 24 16.21 -0.43 30.89
N THR A 25 16.60 0.81 31.15
CA THR A 25 16.51 1.91 30.18
C THR A 25 17.39 1.65 28.95
N GLU A 26 18.58 1.07 29.16
CA GLU A 26 19.48 0.69 28.09
C GLU A 26 18.96 -0.52 27.29
N GLN A 27 18.32 -1.49 27.93
CA GLN A 27 17.62 -2.59 27.26
C GLN A 27 16.46 -2.09 26.39
N VAL A 28 15.61 -1.21 26.93
CA VAL A 28 14.50 -0.61 26.18
C VAL A 28 15.04 0.20 24.99
N SER A 29 16.10 0.99 25.20
CA SER A 29 16.75 1.77 24.13
C SER A 29 17.31 0.87 23.02
N ARG A 30 17.89 -0.28 23.38
CA ARG A 30 18.36 -1.28 22.40
C ARG A 30 17.20 -1.93 21.64
N LEU A 31 16.13 -2.30 22.34
CA LEU A 31 14.95 -2.91 21.73
C LEU A 31 14.29 -1.96 20.71
N VAL A 32 14.10 -0.69 21.07
CA VAL A 32 13.53 0.32 20.16
C VAL A 32 14.40 0.47 18.90
N ARG A 33 15.73 0.50 19.05
CA ARG A 33 16.65 0.56 17.90
C ARG A 33 16.55 -0.68 17.00
N GLN A 34 16.36 -1.86 17.59
CA GLN A 34 16.17 -3.11 16.86
C GLN A 34 14.83 -3.13 16.10
N GLU A 35 13.73 -2.73 16.73
CA GLU A 35 12.42 -2.62 16.07
C GLU A 35 12.45 -1.63 14.91
N VAL A 36 13.12 -0.50 15.08
CA VAL A 36 13.32 0.46 13.98
C VAL A 36 14.18 -0.15 12.85
N ALA A 37 15.21 -0.93 13.18
CA ALA A 37 16.03 -1.60 12.18
C ALA A 37 15.23 -2.67 11.41
N LEU A 38 14.44 -3.48 12.12
CA LEU A 38 13.56 -4.49 11.55
C LEU A 38 12.50 -3.85 10.64
N ALA A 39 11.82 -2.81 11.12
CA ALA A 39 10.83 -2.08 10.34
C ALA A 39 11.43 -1.49 9.06
N LYS A 40 12.66 -0.95 9.13
CA LYS A 40 13.38 -0.46 7.94
C LYS A 40 13.65 -1.57 6.93
N GLU A 41 14.06 -2.74 7.40
CA GLU A 41 14.31 -3.91 6.53
C GLU A 41 13.02 -4.40 5.88
N GLU A 42 11.93 -4.53 6.65
CA GLU A 42 10.64 -4.96 6.13
C GLU A 42 10.07 -3.95 5.12
N LEU A 43 10.21 -2.64 5.40
CA LEU A 43 9.82 -1.58 4.46
C LEU A 43 10.68 -1.61 3.19
N ALA A 44 11.99 -1.83 3.31
CA ALA A 44 12.88 -1.96 2.14
C ALA A 44 12.52 -3.19 1.30
N GLU A 45 12.20 -4.32 1.93
CA GLU A 45 11.78 -5.52 1.23
C GLU A 45 10.41 -5.36 0.56
N LYS A 46 9.41 -4.82 1.28
CA LYS A 46 8.10 -4.46 0.71
C LYS A 46 8.26 -3.48 -0.45
N GLY A 47 9.08 -2.46 -0.28
CA GLY A 47 9.39 -1.46 -1.32
C GLY A 47 10.04 -2.08 -2.55
N ARG A 48 10.98 -3.01 -2.39
CA ARG A 48 11.63 -3.72 -3.49
C ARG A 48 10.66 -4.66 -4.22
N ARG A 49 9.80 -5.38 -3.49
CA ARG A 49 8.77 -6.25 -4.08
C ARG A 49 7.72 -5.42 -4.83
N ALA A 50 7.21 -4.36 -4.21
CA ALA A 50 6.28 -3.42 -4.82
C ALA A 50 6.89 -2.71 -6.04
N GLY A 51 8.15 -2.28 -5.96
CA GLY A 51 8.87 -1.63 -7.06
C GLY A 51 9.10 -2.56 -8.24
N LYS A 52 9.48 -3.82 -8.00
CA LYS A 52 9.58 -4.84 -9.07
C LYS A 52 8.23 -5.13 -9.70
N GLY A 53 7.20 -5.35 -8.88
CA GLY A 53 5.84 -5.61 -9.37
C GLY A 53 5.28 -4.44 -10.17
N GLY A 54 5.40 -3.22 -9.64
CA GLY A 54 5.01 -1.99 -10.31
C GLY A 54 5.78 -1.74 -11.60
N GLY A 55 7.10 -1.99 -11.60
CA GLY A 55 7.93 -1.89 -12.80
C GLY A 55 7.54 -2.89 -13.90
N LEU A 56 7.31 -4.16 -13.54
CA LEU A 56 6.86 -5.19 -14.48
C LEU A 56 5.46 -4.89 -15.03
N LEU A 57 4.52 -4.47 -14.19
CA LEU A 57 3.18 -4.06 -14.64
C LEU A 57 3.24 -2.82 -15.52
N GLY A 58 4.09 -1.84 -15.19
CA GLY A 58 4.31 -0.66 -16.03
C GLY A 58 4.87 -1.04 -17.40
N ALA A 59 5.88 -1.91 -17.45
CA ALA A 59 6.43 -2.42 -18.71
C ALA A 59 5.38 -3.21 -19.51
N ALA A 60 4.64 -4.11 -18.87
CA ALA A 60 3.57 -4.86 -19.51
C ALA A 60 2.49 -3.93 -20.10
N GLY A 61 2.10 -2.88 -19.37
CA GLY A 61 1.19 -1.85 -19.87
C GLY A 61 1.74 -1.09 -21.08
N ALA A 62 3.02 -0.73 -21.07
CA ALA A 62 3.67 -0.07 -22.20
C ALA A 62 3.72 -0.97 -23.45
N PHE A 63 4.08 -2.24 -23.30
CA PHE A 63 4.06 -3.21 -24.40
C PHE A 63 2.64 -3.49 -24.91
N ALA A 64 1.66 -3.60 -24.01
CA ALA A 64 0.26 -3.76 -24.40
C ALA A 64 -0.25 -2.55 -25.19
N TYR A 65 0.12 -1.32 -24.78
CA TYR A 65 -0.21 -0.11 -25.52
C TYR A 65 0.42 -0.09 -26.91
N ALA A 66 1.72 -0.40 -27.02
CA ALA A 66 2.38 -0.51 -28.32
C ALA A 66 1.74 -1.59 -29.21
N GLY A 67 1.41 -2.75 -28.64
CA GLY A 67 0.70 -3.83 -29.32
C GLY A 67 -0.69 -3.41 -29.80
N LEU A 68 -1.43 -2.61 -29.02
CA LEU A 68 -2.73 -2.07 -29.43
C LEU A 68 -2.61 -1.13 -30.63
N LEU A 69 -1.59 -0.27 -30.67
CA LEU A 69 -1.31 0.59 -31.83
C LEU A 69 -0.95 -0.22 -33.07
N ALA A 70 -0.10 -1.23 -32.92
CA ALA A 70 0.25 -2.14 -34.01
C ALA A 70 -0.99 -2.88 -34.52
N LEU A 71 -1.83 -3.41 -33.62
CA LEU A 71 -3.08 -4.09 -33.96
C LEU A 71 -4.06 -3.17 -34.68
N ALA A 72 -4.19 -1.91 -34.26
CA ALA A 72 -5.01 -0.92 -34.96
C ALA A 72 -4.50 -0.68 -36.39
N GLY A 73 -3.18 -0.60 -36.58
CA GLY A 73 -2.56 -0.53 -37.90
C GLY A 73 -2.83 -1.78 -38.74
N THR A 74 -2.67 -2.98 -38.17
CA THR A 74 -2.97 -4.25 -38.84
C THR A 74 -4.43 -4.35 -39.24
N ALA A 75 -5.36 -3.99 -38.36
CA ALA A 75 -6.80 -3.98 -38.66
C ALA A 75 -7.14 -2.98 -39.77
N THR A 76 -6.53 -1.80 -39.73
CA THR A 76 -6.71 -0.79 -40.78
C THR A 76 -6.17 -1.29 -42.12
N ALA A 77 -4.99 -1.89 -42.14
CA ALA A 77 -4.39 -2.45 -43.36
C ALA A 77 -5.22 -3.62 -43.92
N ALA A 78 -5.74 -4.50 -43.06
CA ALA A 78 -6.59 -5.61 -43.46
C ALA A 78 -7.92 -5.12 -44.07
N LEU A 79 -8.58 -4.14 -43.45
CA LEU A 79 -9.79 -3.53 -44.01
C LEU A 79 -9.52 -2.77 -45.30
N ALA A 80 -8.34 -2.15 -45.43
CA ALA A 80 -7.93 -1.44 -46.63
C ALA A 80 -7.74 -2.36 -47.86
N LEU A 81 -7.75 -3.69 -47.67
CA LEU A 81 -7.78 -4.65 -48.80
C LEU A 81 -9.13 -4.65 -49.53
N VAL A 82 -10.21 -4.22 -48.86
CA VAL A 82 -11.58 -4.25 -49.39
C VAL A 82 -12.25 -2.88 -49.36
N LEU A 83 -11.75 -1.93 -48.57
CA LEU A 83 -12.23 -0.55 -48.44
C LEU A 83 -11.11 0.46 -48.73
N SER A 84 -11.45 1.73 -48.91
CA SER A 84 -10.45 2.80 -48.95
C SER A 84 -9.73 2.92 -47.60
N VAL A 85 -8.48 3.39 -47.63
CA VAL A 85 -7.64 3.58 -46.43
C VAL A 85 -8.31 4.51 -45.41
N TRP A 86 -8.92 5.60 -45.88
CA TRP A 86 -9.58 6.57 -45.00
C TRP A 86 -10.81 5.98 -44.30
N ALA A 87 -11.63 5.20 -45.00
CA ALA A 87 -12.82 4.56 -44.42
C ALA A 87 -12.42 3.48 -43.42
N SER A 88 -11.40 2.68 -43.75
CA SER A 88 -10.83 1.67 -42.87
C SER A 88 -10.33 2.28 -41.56
N ALA A 89 -9.55 3.36 -41.65
CA ALA A 89 -9.01 4.06 -40.49
C ALA A 89 -10.13 4.64 -39.59
N LEU A 90 -11.19 5.21 -40.19
CA LEU A 90 -12.33 5.72 -39.43
C LEU A 90 -13.08 4.61 -38.68
N ILE A 91 -13.31 3.46 -39.34
CA ILE A 91 -13.99 2.32 -38.70
C ILE A 91 -13.19 1.81 -37.51
N VAL A 92 -11.89 1.56 -37.68
CA VAL A 92 -11.02 1.08 -36.60
C VAL A 92 -10.97 2.09 -35.45
N THR A 93 -10.84 3.37 -35.78
CA THR A 93 -10.85 4.46 -34.78
C THR A 93 -12.16 4.47 -34.00
N ALA A 94 -13.31 4.38 -34.68
CA ALA A 94 -14.62 4.37 -34.02
C ALA A 94 -14.76 3.18 -33.07
N VAL A 95 -14.33 1.98 -33.48
CA VAL A 95 -14.34 0.78 -32.63
C VAL A 95 -13.46 0.97 -31.40
N LEU A 96 -12.25 1.52 -31.55
CA LEU A 96 -11.36 1.79 -30.42
C LEU A 96 -11.97 2.80 -29.43
N PHE A 97 -12.64 3.85 -29.92
CA PHE A 97 -13.34 4.81 -29.06
C PHE A 97 -14.49 4.18 -28.28
N VAL A 98 -15.25 3.27 -28.91
CA VAL A 98 -16.32 2.53 -28.22
C VAL A 98 -15.72 1.65 -27.11
N ILE A 99 -14.66 0.91 -27.39
CA ILE A 99 -13.96 0.09 -26.38
C ILE A 99 -13.45 1.00 -25.25
N ALA A 100 -12.81 2.13 -25.57
CA ALA A 100 -12.30 3.08 -24.59
C ALA A 100 -13.43 3.64 -23.70
N ALA A 101 -14.59 3.99 -24.28
CA ALA A 101 -15.74 4.48 -23.54
C ALA A 101 -16.29 3.43 -22.56
N VAL A 102 -16.39 2.16 -23.01
CA VAL A 102 -16.82 1.04 -22.14
C VAL A 102 -15.83 0.81 -21.02
N LEU A 103 -14.53 0.75 -21.31
CA LEU A 103 -13.48 0.57 -20.30
C LEU A 103 -13.48 1.73 -19.28
N ALA A 104 -13.65 2.97 -19.74
CA ALA A 104 -13.75 4.13 -18.86
C ALA A 104 -14.99 4.07 -17.96
N ALA A 105 -16.15 3.66 -18.50
CA ALA A 105 -17.38 3.50 -17.74
C ALA A 105 -17.25 2.40 -16.66
N VAL A 106 -16.71 1.24 -17.04
CA VAL A 106 -16.47 0.11 -16.13
C VAL A 106 -15.43 0.50 -15.07
N GLY A 107 -14.30 1.08 -15.47
CA GLY A 107 -13.27 1.56 -14.55
C GLY A 107 -13.82 2.58 -13.53
N ARG A 108 -14.63 3.53 -14.00
CA ARG A 108 -15.32 4.48 -13.12
C ARG A 108 -16.28 3.78 -12.16
N ALA A 109 -17.02 2.77 -12.62
CA ALA A 109 -17.91 2.00 -11.75
C ALA A 109 -17.14 1.23 -10.66
N HIS A 110 -15.99 0.62 -11.00
CA HIS A 110 -15.14 -0.04 -10.02
C HIS A 110 -14.54 0.94 -9.00
N LEU A 111 -14.03 2.09 -9.45
CA LEU A 111 -13.53 3.13 -8.53
C LEU A 111 -14.62 3.61 -7.59
N ARG A 112 -15.85 3.86 -8.09
CA ARG A 112 -16.97 4.28 -7.24
C ARG A 112 -17.37 3.24 -6.20
N ARG A 113 -17.17 1.95 -6.48
CA ARG A 113 -17.44 0.86 -5.52
C ARG A 113 -16.29 0.63 -4.54
N ALA A 114 -15.06 0.92 -4.94
CA ALA A 114 -13.86 0.73 -4.13
C ALA A 114 -13.50 1.95 -3.27
N THR A 115 -14.09 3.12 -3.55
CA THR A 115 -13.90 4.33 -2.73
C THR A 115 -14.80 4.22 -1.50
N PRO A 116 -14.28 4.46 -0.28
CA PRO A 116 -15.11 4.63 0.91
C PRO A 116 -16.20 5.70 0.67
N PRO A 117 -17.34 5.65 1.38
CA PRO A 117 -18.37 6.67 1.28
C PRO A 117 -17.73 8.05 1.38
N THR A 118 -18.18 8.98 0.54
CA THR A 118 -17.61 10.32 0.53
C THR A 118 -17.67 10.95 1.93
N PRO A 119 -16.75 11.86 2.30
CA PRO A 119 -16.75 12.46 3.63
C PRO A 119 -18.11 13.04 4.04
N GLU A 120 -18.91 13.52 3.09
CA GLU A 120 -20.27 14.01 3.32
C GLU A 120 -21.25 12.90 3.78
N GLU A 121 -21.17 11.71 3.18
CA GLU A 121 -21.97 10.54 3.57
C GLU A 121 -21.50 10.00 4.94
N ALA A 122 -20.20 9.99 5.20
CA ALA A 122 -19.63 9.59 6.50
C ALA A 122 -19.97 10.60 7.61
N LEU A 123 -19.99 11.90 7.31
CA LEU A 123 -20.43 12.95 8.25
C LEU A 123 -21.94 12.88 8.50
N GLY A 124 -22.73 12.49 7.49
CA GLY A 124 -24.16 12.23 7.62
C GLY A 124 -24.46 11.05 8.54
N SER A 125 -23.74 9.93 8.37
CA SER A 125 -23.91 8.76 9.25
C SER A 125 -23.50 9.06 10.68
N VAL A 126 -22.39 9.78 10.90
CA VAL A 126 -21.95 10.19 12.25
C VAL A 126 -22.96 11.15 12.90
N LYS A 127 -23.56 12.08 12.15
CA LYS A 127 -24.63 12.94 12.67
C LYS A 127 -25.87 12.13 13.06
N ALA A 128 -26.28 11.18 12.22
CA ALA A 128 -27.42 10.30 12.51
C ALA A 128 -27.16 9.44 13.76
N ASP A 129 -25.96 8.88 13.89
CA ASP A 129 -25.56 8.08 15.07
C ASP A 129 -25.57 8.93 16.35
N VAL A 130 -25.12 10.20 16.28
CA VAL A 130 -25.14 11.13 17.42
C VAL A 130 -26.57 11.52 17.80
N GLU A 131 -27.45 11.70 16.82
CA GLU A 131 -28.84 12.08 17.04
C GLU A 131 -29.64 10.92 17.68
N GLU A 132 -29.38 9.69 17.26
CA GLU A 132 -29.95 8.48 17.88
C GLU A 132 -29.49 8.29 19.33
N ILE A 133 -28.20 8.52 19.61
CA ILE A 133 -27.67 8.45 21.00
C ILE A 133 -28.30 9.54 21.87
N ARG A 134 -28.51 10.74 21.32
CA ARG A 134 -29.12 11.87 22.04
C ARG A 134 -30.59 11.63 22.35
N GLU A 135 -31.33 11.00 21.43
CA GLU A 135 -32.74 10.63 21.63
C GLU A 135 -32.89 9.54 22.69
N ARG A 136 -31.99 8.54 22.69
CA ARG A 136 -31.95 7.49 23.72
C ARG A 136 -31.56 7.99 25.11
N ALA A 137 -30.80 9.08 25.20
CA ALA A 137 -30.39 9.69 26.48
C ALA A 137 -31.46 10.63 27.09
N HIS A 138 -32.48 11.01 26.33
CA HIS A 138 -33.58 11.88 26.77
C HIS A 138 -34.88 11.14 27.13
N ARG A 139 -34.91 9.80 27.00
CA ARG A 139 -35.93 8.93 27.60
C ARG A 139 -35.47 8.40 28.95
#